data_AF-A0A3P3R863-F1
#
_entry.id   AF-A0A3P3R863-F1
#
_cell.length_a   1.000
_cell.length_b   1.000
_cell.length_c   1.000
_cell.angle_alpha   90.00
_cell.angle_beta   90.00
_cell.angle_gamma   90.00
#
_symmetry.space_group_name_H-M   'P 1'
#
loop_
_entity.id
_entity.type
_entity.pdbx_description
1 polymer ?
#
loop_
_entity_poly.entity_id
_entity_poly.type
_entity_poly.pdbx_seq_one_letter_code
_entity_poly.pdbx_strand_id
1 'polypeptide(L)'
;MNGRAFTRRRLIQLAGTSVAVGISGCLASDDGESGAEGYAPQSATQTNETMSAMGNESSSTTPVNEDSFKTRPTRGVSVPLVPTDVAYRWYRNREARFVDARNGGYEESHISGAVRSPAPNGQANSDPVENWPKSDRIVTYCRCPHHMSSLRAANLINQGYERVYALDKGFDDWIAKGHPIAGSNVDKQPNRQTITGTTAPKFAGETAWAFHRQSEQQEATGIKKNGQYVLNLPFYDVTADSMIEIKTPGYTIEESLGKLTSTTITPSGTLSQNDQ
;
A
#
# COMPACT_ATOMS: atom_id res chain seq x y z
N MET A 1 -56.01 39.93 -11.98
CA MET A 1 -56.86 40.41 -13.10
C MET A 1 -56.25 39.85 -14.37
N ASN A 2 -56.69 38.68 -14.83
CA ASN A 2 -57.79 38.43 -15.77
C ASN A 2 -57.50 38.83 -17.24
N GLY A 3 -57.54 37.82 -18.12
CA GLY A 3 -57.99 37.94 -19.53
C GLY A 3 -56.90 37.75 -20.58
N ARG A 4 -56.81 36.59 -21.27
CA ARG A 4 -57.54 36.19 -22.53
C ARG A 4 -56.89 36.79 -23.79
N ALA A 5 -56.77 36.18 -24.97
CA ALA A 5 -57.17 34.93 -25.63
C ALA A 5 -56.30 34.82 -26.92
N PHE A 6 -56.11 33.69 -27.62
CA PHE A 6 -56.95 33.15 -28.72
C PHE A 6 -56.29 31.84 -29.23
N THR A 7 -56.91 30.66 -29.13
CA THR A 7 -57.71 29.93 -30.16
C THR A 7 -57.01 29.63 -31.51
N ARG A 8 -56.74 28.35 -31.83
CA ARG A 8 -57.53 27.50 -32.78
C ARG A 8 -56.86 26.15 -33.10
N ARG A 9 -57.61 25.08 -32.78
CA ARG A 9 -57.90 23.84 -33.56
C ARG A 9 -56.83 23.26 -34.49
N ARG A 10 -56.51 21.98 -34.27
CA ARG A 10 -57.01 20.83 -35.08
C ARG A 10 -56.53 19.51 -34.47
N LEU A 11 -57.49 18.65 -34.10
CA LEU A 11 -57.28 17.21 -33.96
C LEU A 11 -57.06 16.62 -35.36
N ILE A 12 -55.99 15.86 -35.53
CA ILE A 12 -55.88 14.84 -36.57
C ILE A 12 -55.39 13.58 -35.84
N GLN A 13 -56.29 12.62 -35.65
CA GLN A 13 -55.90 11.23 -35.41
C GLN A 13 -55.36 10.68 -36.73
N LEU A 14 -54.14 10.15 -36.70
CA LEU A 14 -53.68 9.23 -37.72
C LEU A 14 -53.02 8.02 -37.06
N ALA A 15 -53.38 6.87 -37.62
CA ALA A 15 -53.09 5.54 -37.18
C ALA A 15 -51.59 5.25 -37.13
N GLY A 16 -51.22 4.32 -36.25
CA GLY A 16 -49.85 3.91 -36.02
C GLY A 16 -49.20 3.20 -37.20
N THR A 17 -47.87 3.29 -37.19
CA THR A 17 -46.93 2.27 -37.63
C THR A 17 -45.62 2.59 -36.90
N SER A 18 -45.30 1.81 -35.87
CA SER A 18 -44.03 1.89 -35.16
C SER A 18 -42.95 1.27 -36.02
N VAL A 19 -42.07 2.08 -36.61
CA VAL A 19 -40.77 1.61 -37.10
C VAL A 19 -39.73 2.12 -36.10
N ALA A 20 -39.24 1.22 -35.26
CA ALA A 20 -38.11 1.49 -34.37
C ALA A 20 -36.83 1.55 -35.22
N VAL A 21 -36.31 2.76 -35.44
CA VAL A 21 -34.93 2.96 -35.88
C VAL A 21 -34.13 3.30 -34.64
N GLY A 22 -33.49 2.27 -34.06
CA GLY A 22 -32.55 2.43 -32.95
C GLY A 22 -31.24 3.01 -33.47
N ILE A 23 -31.06 4.32 -33.30
CA ILE A 23 -29.73 4.95 -33.29
C ILE A 23 -29.35 5.24 -31.84
N SER A 24 -28.90 4.21 -31.12
CA SER A 24 -28.14 4.43 -29.88
C SER A 24 -26.74 4.91 -30.25
N GLY A 25 -26.60 6.21 -30.47
CA GLY A 25 -25.35 6.90 -30.20
C GLY A 25 -25.28 7.15 -28.70
N CYS A 26 -24.59 6.27 -27.97
CA CYS A 26 -24.32 6.49 -26.56
C CYS A 26 -23.36 7.68 -26.44
N LEU A 27 -23.92 8.79 -25.97
CA LEU A 27 -23.21 9.86 -25.29
C LEU A 27 -22.32 9.23 -24.21
N ALA A 28 -21.02 9.53 -24.29
CA ALA A 28 -20.08 9.27 -23.22
C ALA A 28 -20.51 10.13 -22.01
N SER A 29 -21.20 9.49 -21.07
CA SER A 29 -21.24 9.94 -19.70
C SER A 29 -19.89 9.62 -19.09
N ASP A 30 -19.13 10.67 -18.83
CA ASP A 30 -17.94 10.67 -17.98
C ASP A 30 -18.39 10.41 -16.53
N ASP A 31 -18.73 9.15 -16.24
CA ASP A 31 -18.90 8.68 -14.89
C ASP A 31 -17.52 8.27 -14.41
N GLY A 32 -16.91 9.11 -13.56
CA GLY A 32 -15.67 8.82 -12.87
C GLY A 32 -15.82 7.57 -12.01
N GLU A 33 -15.55 6.39 -12.58
CA GLU A 33 -15.27 5.18 -11.82
C GLU A 33 -13.96 5.40 -11.08
N SER A 34 -14.07 5.74 -9.79
CA SER A 34 -13.03 5.44 -8.82
C SER A 34 -12.69 3.95 -8.95
N GLY A 35 -11.56 3.62 -9.58
CA GLY A 35 -11.11 2.25 -9.77
C GLY A 35 -11.19 1.49 -8.45
N ALA A 36 -12.02 0.44 -8.40
CA ALA A 36 -12.34 -0.28 -7.18
C ALA A 36 -11.07 -0.75 -6.45
N GLU A 37 -10.84 -0.18 -5.27
CA GLU A 37 -9.75 -0.61 -4.39
C GLU A 37 -9.90 -2.11 -4.06
N GLY A 38 -8.78 -2.83 -4.10
CA GLY A 38 -8.77 -4.25 -3.77
C GLY A 38 -9.52 -5.12 -4.77
N TYR A 39 -9.49 -4.82 -6.06
CA TYR A 39 -10.10 -5.66 -7.11
C TYR A 39 -9.67 -7.14 -6.97
N ALA A 40 -10.56 -8.08 -7.34
CA ALA A 40 -10.28 -9.51 -7.24
C ALA A 40 -9.31 -10.01 -8.31
N PRO A 41 -8.36 -10.91 -7.99
CA PRO A 41 -7.45 -11.42 -8.98
C PRO A 41 -8.21 -12.18 -10.08
N GLN A 42 -7.94 -11.87 -11.34
CA GLN A 42 -8.43 -12.61 -12.49
C GLN A 42 -7.66 -13.93 -12.62
N SER A 43 -8.39 -15.04 -12.61
CA SER A 43 -7.81 -16.35 -12.87
C SER A 43 -7.17 -16.39 -14.26
N ALA A 44 -5.93 -16.91 -14.35
CA ALA A 44 -5.17 -17.04 -15.59
C ALA A 44 -5.92 -17.81 -16.70
N THR A 45 -6.96 -18.57 -16.36
CA THR A 45 -7.78 -19.37 -17.28
C THR A 45 -8.73 -18.56 -18.19
N GLN A 46 -8.98 -17.28 -17.92
CA GLN A 46 -9.94 -16.45 -18.71
C GLN A 46 -9.29 -15.53 -19.76
N THR A 47 -7.98 -15.59 -19.97
CA THR A 47 -7.26 -14.53 -20.74
C THR A 47 -7.17 -14.73 -22.24
N ASN A 48 -7.80 -15.77 -22.83
CA ASN A 48 -7.59 -16.06 -24.26
C ASN A 48 -8.58 -15.45 -25.25
N GLU A 49 -9.61 -14.69 -24.86
CA GLU A 49 -10.60 -14.21 -25.86
C GLU A 49 -10.77 -12.70 -26.03
N THR A 50 -10.21 -11.82 -25.20
CA THR A 50 -10.37 -10.36 -25.43
C THR A 50 -9.23 -9.54 -24.83
N MET A 51 -8.07 -9.54 -25.48
CA MET A 51 -7.15 -8.38 -25.45
C MET A 51 -6.40 -8.31 -26.78
N SER A 52 -7.08 -7.77 -27.79
CA SER A 52 -6.47 -7.36 -29.05
C SER A 52 -6.82 -5.89 -29.29
N ALA A 53 -6.07 -5.00 -28.64
CA ALA A 53 -5.80 -3.62 -29.05
C ALA A 53 -5.24 -2.83 -27.87
N MET A 54 -3.91 -2.86 -27.68
CA MET A 54 -3.05 -1.74 -27.23
C MET A 54 -1.67 -2.28 -26.89
N GLY A 55 -0.65 -1.85 -27.65
CA GLY A 55 0.76 -1.86 -27.24
C GLY A 55 1.45 -3.22 -27.11
N ASN A 56 2.23 -3.56 -28.13
CA ASN A 56 3.21 -4.64 -28.10
C ASN A 56 4.36 -4.31 -27.13
N GLU A 57 4.18 -4.56 -25.83
CA GLU A 57 5.28 -4.83 -24.92
C GLU A 57 5.27 -6.32 -24.61
N SER A 58 6.38 -6.97 -24.94
CA SER A 58 6.70 -8.38 -24.68
C SER A 58 6.13 -8.90 -23.35
N SER A 59 4.91 -9.41 -23.39
CA SER A 59 4.32 -10.19 -22.32
C SER A 59 5.10 -11.48 -22.26
N SER A 60 6.10 -11.55 -21.38
CA SER A 60 6.79 -12.81 -21.10
C SER A 60 5.74 -13.81 -20.60
N THR A 61 5.38 -14.76 -21.44
CA THR A 61 4.44 -15.85 -21.12
C THR A 61 5.09 -16.94 -20.24
N THR A 62 6.36 -16.76 -19.87
CA THR A 62 7.06 -17.69 -18.98
C THR A 62 6.42 -17.68 -17.59
N PRO A 63 5.95 -18.84 -17.10
CA PRO A 63 5.41 -18.95 -15.74
C PRO A 63 6.41 -18.46 -14.70
N VAL A 64 5.89 -17.73 -13.72
CA VAL A 64 6.69 -17.23 -12.59
C VAL A 64 7.00 -18.41 -11.67
N ASN A 65 8.28 -18.71 -11.45
CA ASN A 65 8.67 -19.67 -10.42
C ASN A 65 8.71 -18.97 -9.05
N GLU A 66 7.59 -19.00 -8.33
CA GLU A 66 7.43 -18.33 -7.03
C GLU A 66 8.36 -18.91 -5.95
N ASP A 67 8.73 -20.19 -6.04
CA ASP A 67 9.64 -20.87 -5.11
C ASP A 67 11.09 -20.39 -5.24
N SER A 68 11.43 -19.70 -6.34
CA SER A 68 12.76 -19.14 -6.54
C SER A 68 13.00 -17.83 -5.78
N PHE A 69 11.96 -17.25 -5.18
CA PHE A 69 12.08 -15.97 -4.50
C PHE A 69 12.94 -16.08 -3.24
N LYS A 70 13.69 -15.01 -2.97
CA LYS A 70 14.36 -14.85 -1.67
C LYS A 70 13.30 -14.80 -0.58
N THR A 71 13.64 -15.28 0.60
CA THR A 71 12.74 -15.24 1.75
C THR A 71 13.35 -14.47 2.91
N ARG A 72 12.47 -13.90 3.75
CA ARG A 72 12.84 -13.21 4.98
C ARG A 72 12.18 -13.90 6.18
N PRO A 73 12.96 -14.45 7.13
CA PRO A 73 12.43 -14.90 8.41
C PRO A 73 11.77 -13.73 9.15
N THR A 74 10.47 -13.85 9.44
CA THR A 74 9.68 -12.83 10.12
C THR A 74 8.65 -13.52 11.00
N ARG A 75 8.70 -13.32 12.32
CA ARG A 75 7.76 -13.92 13.29
C ARG A 75 7.51 -15.43 13.11
N GLY A 76 8.58 -16.19 12.91
CA GLY A 76 8.51 -17.65 12.79
C GLY A 76 8.09 -18.18 11.41
N VAL A 77 7.81 -17.30 10.44
CA VAL A 77 7.52 -17.71 9.06
C VAL A 77 8.55 -17.14 8.07
N SER A 78 8.73 -17.85 6.96
CA SER A 78 9.63 -17.46 5.88
C SER A 78 8.84 -16.69 4.83
N VAL A 79 8.87 -15.36 4.88
CA VAL A 79 8.08 -14.50 3.97
C VAL A 79 8.78 -14.40 2.62
N PRO A 80 8.15 -14.82 1.51
CA PRO A 80 8.71 -14.65 0.16
C PRO A 80 8.77 -13.18 -0.25
N LEU A 81 9.88 -12.77 -0.85
CA LEU A 81 10.13 -11.42 -1.35
C LEU A 81 9.97 -11.39 -2.86
N VAL A 82 8.85 -10.85 -3.33
CA VAL A 82 8.56 -10.74 -4.77
C VAL A 82 9.39 -9.59 -5.38
N PRO A 83 10.15 -9.83 -6.46
CA PRO A 83 10.81 -8.76 -7.21
C PRO A 83 9.79 -7.80 -7.83
N THR A 84 10.12 -6.51 -7.89
CA THR A 84 9.19 -5.48 -8.37
C THR A 84 8.66 -5.74 -9.77
N ASP A 85 9.49 -6.21 -10.69
CA ASP A 85 9.07 -6.44 -12.07
C ASP A 85 8.06 -7.62 -12.16
N VAL A 86 8.21 -8.61 -11.29
CA VAL A 86 7.26 -9.73 -11.16
C VAL A 86 5.95 -9.24 -10.56
N ALA A 87 6.02 -8.45 -9.49
CA ALA A 87 4.84 -7.85 -8.87
C ALA A 87 4.10 -6.95 -9.87
N TYR A 88 4.81 -6.16 -10.67
CA TYR A 88 4.22 -5.33 -11.70
C TYR A 88 3.55 -6.15 -12.81
N ARG A 89 4.14 -7.27 -13.25
CA ARG A 89 3.45 -8.21 -14.16
C ARG A 89 2.15 -8.72 -13.56
N TRP A 90 2.16 -9.16 -12.29
CA TRP A 90 0.95 -9.59 -11.61
C TRP A 90 -0.08 -8.48 -11.48
N TYR A 91 0.36 -7.25 -11.22
CA TYR A 91 -0.50 -6.08 -11.19
C TYR A 91 -1.22 -5.85 -12.53
N ARG A 92 -0.47 -5.79 -13.64
CA ARG A 92 -1.04 -5.53 -14.97
C ARG A 92 -2.04 -6.60 -15.40
N ASN A 93 -1.74 -7.86 -15.10
CA ASN A 93 -2.57 -9.01 -15.47
C ASN A 93 -3.73 -9.26 -14.51
N ARG A 94 -3.87 -8.38 -13.52
CA ARG A 94 -4.86 -8.53 -12.47
C ARG A 94 -4.70 -9.83 -11.66
N GLU A 95 -3.49 -10.32 -11.44
CA GLU A 95 -3.21 -11.63 -10.82
C GLU A 95 -2.88 -11.55 -9.31
N ALA A 96 -2.84 -10.35 -8.74
CA ALA A 96 -2.54 -10.15 -7.32
C ALA A 96 -3.24 -8.92 -6.75
N ARG A 97 -3.67 -9.03 -5.49
CA ARG A 97 -4.15 -7.88 -4.71
C ARG A 97 -2.99 -7.22 -3.98
N PHE A 98 -2.99 -5.91 -3.92
CA PHE A 98 -1.93 -5.13 -3.29
C PHE A 98 -2.38 -4.58 -1.94
N VAL A 99 -1.49 -4.63 -0.96
CA VAL A 99 -1.76 -4.25 0.42
C VAL A 99 -0.71 -3.26 0.89
N ASP A 100 -1.17 -2.05 1.22
CA ASP A 100 -0.33 -1.04 1.85
C ASP A 100 -0.20 -1.32 3.35
N ALA A 101 1.00 -1.72 3.77
CA ALA A 101 1.31 -2.04 5.16
C ALA A 101 1.78 -0.82 5.97
N ARG A 102 1.78 0.39 5.38
CA ARG A 102 2.15 1.63 6.09
C ARG A 102 0.97 2.12 6.94
N ASN A 103 1.27 2.78 8.07
CA ASN A 103 0.23 3.40 8.89
C ASN A 103 -0.11 4.84 8.45
N GLY A 104 0.73 5.49 7.64
CA GLY A 104 0.43 6.78 7.03
C GLY A 104 0.95 6.88 5.61
N GLY A 105 0.57 7.95 4.89
CA GLY A 105 0.99 8.16 3.51
C GLY A 105 0.14 7.47 2.46
N TYR A 106 -0.93 6.75 2.84
CA TYR A 106 -1.82 6.04 1.90
C TYR A 106 -2.64 7.04 1.09
N GLU A 107 -3.33 7.96 1.77
CA GLU A 107 -4.19 8.97 1.13
C GLU A 107 -3.41 9.90 0.20
N GLU A 108 -2.14 10.17 0.52
CA GLU A 108 -1.25 10.97 -0.32
C GLU A 108 -0.87 10.23 -1.59
N SER A 109 -0.36 8.99 -1.45
CA SER A 109 0.14 8.19 -2.56
C SER A 109 0.25 6.72 -2.18
N HIS A 110 -0.36 5.83 -2.95
CA HIS A 110 -0.31 4.37 -2.79
C HIS A 110 -0.25 3.68 -4.17
N ILE A 111 0.04 2.38 -4.21
CA ILE A 111 -0.06 1.61 -5.46
C ILE A 111 -1.54 1.62 -5.89
N SER A 112 -1.83 2.05 -7.13
CA SER A 112 -3.20 2.20 -7.60
C SER A 112 -4.00 0.90 -7.44
N GLY A 113 -5.16 0.94 -6.77
CA GLY A 113 -5.99 -0.24 -6.50
C GLY A 113 -5.55 -1.11 -5.33
N ALA A 114 -4.52 -0.71 -4.58
CA ALA A 114 -4.20 -1.31 -3.29
C ALA A 114 -5.29 -1.01 -2.25
N VAL A 115 -5.24 -1.71 -1.11
CA VAL A 115 -6.02 -1.37 0.09
C VAL A 115 -5.09 -1.06 1.25
N ARG A 116 -5.51 -0.20 2.17
CA ARG A 116 -4.77 0.09 3.41
C ARG A 116 -4.98 -1.01 4.46
N SER A 117 -3.93 -1.75 4.81
CA SER A 117 -3.94 -2.74 5.88
C SER A 117 -2.61 -2.68 6.66
N PRO A 118 -2.51 -1.76 7.63
CA PRO A 118 -1.24 -1.42 8.27
C PRO A 118 -0.61 -2.61 9.01
N ALA A 119 0.71 -2.73 8.94
CA ALA A 119 1.42 -3.71 9.75
C ALA A 119 1.35 -3.35 11.25
N PRO A 120 1.45 -4.33 12.15
CA PRO A 120 1.52 -5.76 11.86
C PRO A 120 0.17 -6.44 11.61
N ASN A 121 -0.91 -5.90 12.18
CA ASN A 121 -2.13 -6.66 12.42
C ASN A 121 -3.28 -6.29 11.47
N GLY A 122 -3.10 -5.30 10.62
CA GLY A 122 -4.19 -4.68 9.89
C GLY A 122 -4.96 -3.67 10.74
N GLN A 123 -6.11 -3.24 10.22
CA GLN A 123 -7.05 -2.37 10.92
C GLN A 123 -7.83 -3.17 11.99
N ALA A 124 -8.12 -2.55 13.14
CA ALA A 124 -8.67 -3.27 14.28
C ALA A 124 -10.10 -3.83 14.08
N ASN A 125 -10.96 -3.14 13.32
CA ASN A 125 -12.40 -3.45 13.25
C ASN A 125 -12.95 -3.59 11.82
N SER A 126 -12.10 -3.43 10.80
CA SER A 126 -12.55 -3.28 9.41
C SER A 126 -11.40 -3.49 8.42
N ASP A 127 -10.52 -4.45 8.66
CA ASP A 127 -9.41 -4.66 7.74
C ASP A 127 -9.93 -5.22 6.40
N PRO A 128 -9.68 -4.54 5.27
CA PRO A 128 -10.26 -4.92 3.98
C PRO A 128 -9.79 -6.31 3.51
N VAL A 129 -8.63 -6.78 3.99
CA VAL A 129 -8.06 -8.08 3.60
C VAL A 129 -8.84 -9.24 4.21
N GLU A 130 -9.50 -9.05 5.36
CA GLU A 130 -10.22 -10.13 6.08
C GLU A 130 -11.32 -10.79 5.25
N ASN A 131 -11.89 -10.05 4.29
CA ASN A 131 -12.96 -10.52 3.41
C ASN A 131 -12.45 -11.22 2.13
N TRP A 132 -11.14 -11.29 1.91
CA TRP A 132 -10.57 -11.93 0.72
C TRP A 132 -10.46 -13.45 0.88
N PRO A 133 -10.65 -14.23 -0.21
CA PRO A 133 -10.34 -15.66 -0.23
C PRO A 133 -8.90 -15.94 0.22
N LYS A 134 -8.70 -16.99 1.04
CA LYS A 134 -7.37 -17.38 1.52
C LYS A 134 -6.42 -17.84 0.42
N SER A 135 -6.96 -18.27 -0.73
CA SER A 135 -6.23 -18.68 -1.92
C SER A 135 -5.79 -17.52 -2.82
N ASP A 136 -6.27 -16.29 -2.55
CA ASP A 136 -5.88 -15.12 -3.34
C ASP A 136 -4.40 -14.81 -3.16
N ARG A 137 -3.77 -14.37 -4.26
CA ARG A 137 -2.39 -13.88 -4.23
C ARG A 137 -2.37 -12.45 -3.69
N ILE A 138 -1.61 -12.23 -2.61
CA ILE A 138 -1.50 -10.96 -1.91
C ILE A 138 -0.06 -10.47 -1.95
N VAL A 139 0.16 -9.22 -2.37
CA VAL A 139 1.45 -8.52 -2.32
C VAL A 139 1.35 -7.38 -1.32
N THR A 140 2.00 -7.53 -0.18
CA THR A 140 2.16 -6.45 0.80
C THR A 140 3.34 -5.55 0.45
N TYR A 141 3.25 -4.26 0.71
CA TYR A 141 4.37 -3.34 0.53
C TYR A 141 4.40 -2.30 1.65
N CYS A 142 5.60 -1.75 1.90
CA CYS A 142 5.81 -0.57 2.72
C CYS A 142 6.73 0.38 1.98
N ARG A 143 7.10 1.53 2.57
CA ARG A 143 7.92 2.52 1.85
C ARG A 143 9.29 1.95 1.49
N CYS A 144 10.01 1.37 2.47
CA CYS A 144 11.34 0.82 2.28
C CYS A 144 11.65 -0.39 3.17
N PRO A 145 12.61 -1.20 2.75
CA PRO A 145 12.45 -2.01 1.55
C PRO A 145 11.30 -3.03 1.77
N HIS A 146 11.22 -3.67 2.94
CA HIS A 146 10.16 -4.64 3.19
C HIS A 146 9.95 -5.01 4.67
N HIS A 147 10.39 -4.20 5.66
CA HIS A 147 10.28 -4.64 7.06
C HIS A 147 8.81 -4.68 7.52
N MET A 148 8.08 -3.56 7.38
CA MET A 148 6.66 -3.47 7.72
C MET A 148 5.81 -4.41 6.86
N SER A 149 6.05 -4.46 5.54
CA SER A 149 5.34 -5.39 4.66
C SER A 149 5.58 -6.84 5.06
N SER A 150 6.81 -7.23 5.42
CA SER A 150 7.07 -8.59 5.91
C SER A 150 6.34 -8.88 7.23
N LEU A 151 6.20 -7.89 8.13
CA LEU A 151 5.43 -8.06 9.37
C LEU A 151 3.94 -8.31 9.10
N ARG A 152 3.35 -7.59 8.13
CA ARG A 152 1.96 -7.81 7.71
C ARG A 152 1.81 -9.14 6.97
N ALA A 153 2.71 -9.45 6.03
CA ALA A 153 2.71 -10.72 5.31
C ALA A 153 2.81 -11.92 6.25
N ALA A 154 3.71 -11.86 7.24
CA ALA A 154 3.85 -12.92 8.24
C ALA A 154 2.56 -13.13 9.04
N ASN A 155 1.87 -12.05 9.40
CA ASN A 155 0.58 -12.13 10.09
C ASN A 155 -0.50 -12.76 9.20
N LEU A 156 -0.59 -12.38 7.93
CA LEU A 156 -1.53 -12.99 6.96
C LEU A 156 -1.25 -14.48 6.74
N ILE A 157 0.01 -14.89 6.59
CA ILE A 157 0.39 -16.31 6.49
C ILE A 157 -0.08 -17.08 7.73
N ASN A 158 0.15 -16.53 8.92
CA ASN A 158 -0.32 -17.14 10.17
C ASN A 158 -1.86 -17.17 10.29
N GLN A 159 -2.57 -16.29 9.59
CA GLN A 159 -4.03 -16.29 9.46
C GLN A 159 -4.55 -17.21 8.34
N GLY A 160 -3.68 -18.02 7.73
CA GLY A 160 -4.03 -19.06 6.75
C GLY A 160 -4.14 -18.59 5.30
N TYR A 161 -3.68 -17.38 4.95
CA TYR A 161 -3.56 -16.99 3.54
C TYR A 161 -2.41 -17.76 2.88
N GLU A 162 -2.66 -18.34 1.72
CA GLU A 162 -1.79 -19.33 1.08
C GLU A 162 -0.66 -18.69 0.26
N ARG A 163 -0.94 -17.56 -0.39
CA ARG A 163 -0.06 -16.93 -1.40
C ARG A 163 0.22 -15.48 -1.03
N VAL A 164 1.07 -15.28 -0.03
CA VAL A 164 1.39 -13.94 0.49
C VAL A 164 2.86 -13.60 0.27
N TYR A 165 3.10 -12.43 -0.32
CA TYR A 165 4.43 -11.93 -0.67
C TYR A 165 4.64 -10.55 -0.05
N ALA A 166 5.89 -10.20 0.24
CA ALA A 166 6.30 -8.82 0.48
C ALA A 166 7.06 -8.29 -0.74
N LEU A 167 6.73 -7.09 -1.22
CA LEU A 167 7.45 -6.42 -2.30
C LEU A 167 8.90 -6.16 -1.87
N ASP A 168 9.88 -6.76 -2.54
CA ASP A 168 11.29 -6.80 -2.09
C ASP A 168 11.89 -5.40 -1.87
N LYS A 169 11.63 -4.49 -2.81
CA LYS A 169 12.22 -3.14 -2.81
C LYS A 169 11.28 -2.05 -2.29
N GLY A 170 10.03 -2.40 -1.98
CA GLY A 170 9.03 -1.49 -1.43
C GLY A 170 8.51 -0.47 -2.45
N PHE A 171 7.75 0.48 -1.93
CA PHE A 171 7.00 1.45 -2.73
C PHE A 171 7.88 2.48 -3.43
N ASP A 172 9.06 2.81 -2.86
CA ASP A 172 9.99 3.75 -3.52
C ASP A 172 10.50 3.20 -4.86
N ASP A 173 10.80 1.90 -4.95
CA ASP A 173 11.23 1.26 -6.20
C ASP A 173 10.08 1.17 -7.22
N TRP A 174 8.86 0.94 -6.75
CA TRP A 174 7.65 0.99 -7.58
C TRP A 174 7.48 2.35 -8.25
N ILE A 175 7.60 3.44 -7.48
CA ILE A 175 7.55 4.82 -7.98
C ILE A 175 8.72 5.09 -8.94
N ALA A 176 9.94 4.69 -8.56
CA ALA A 176 11.13 4.93 -9.38
C ALA A 176 11.06 4.26 -10.77
N LYS A 177 10.30 3.16 -10.88
CA LYS A 177 10.03 2.47 -12.15
C LYS A 177 8.82 3.01 -12.92
N GLY A 178 8.20 4.09 -12.45
CA GLY A 178 7.04 4.71 -13.08
C GLY A 178 5.79 3.83 -13.08
N HIS A 179 5.69 2.90 -12.14
CA HIS A 179 4.52 2.03 -12.04
C HIS A 179 3.31 2.79 -11.47
N PRO A 180 2.06 2.35 -11.77
CA PRO A 180 0.86 3.10 -11.43
C PRO A 180 0.68 3.34 -9.92
N ILE A 181 0.40 4.60 -9.58
CA ILE A 181 0.09 5.06 -8.23
C ILE A 181 -1.20 5.87 -8.24
N ALA A 182 -1.88 5.93 -7.10
CA ALA A 182 -3.06 6.75 -6.89
C ALA A 182 -2.95 7.48 -5.55
N GLY A 183 -3.75 8.52 -5.34
CA GLY A 183 -3.76 9.31 -4.13
C GLY A 183 -4.12 10.77 -4.39
N SER A 184 -4.37 11.50 -3.31
CA SER A 184 -4.75 12.91 -3.33
C SER A 184 -3.61 13.85 -3.73
N ASN A 185 -2.36 13.44 -3.52
CA ASN A 185 -1.17 14.24 -3.84
C ASN A 185 0.06 13.35 -4.05
N VAL A 186 0.14 12.73 -5.23
CA VAL A 186 1.19 11.76 -5.57
C VAL A 186 2.61 12.36 -5.61
N ASP A 187 2.72 13.67 -5.75
CA ASP A 187 4.00 14.39 -5.77
C ASP A 187 4.51 14.73 -4.35
N LYS A 188 3.64 14.70 -3.33
CA LYS A 188 4.02 14.99 -1.94
C LYS A 188 5.03 13.94 -1.47
N GLN A 189 6.23 14.40 -1.13
CA GLN A 189 7.25 13.54 -0.54
C GLN A 189 7.26 13.68 0.98
N PRO A 190 7.47 12.57 1.71
CA PRO A 190 7.64 12.62 3.15
C PRO A 190 8.99 13.23 3.53
N ASN A 191 9.06 13.82 4.72
CA ASN A 191 10.33 14.24 5.30
C ASN A 191 11.07 13.00 5.82
N ARG A 192 12.16 12.61 5.17
CA ARG A 192 12.93 11.42 5.55
C ARG A 192 13.95 11.76 6.63
N GLN A 193 13.71 11.21 7.81
CA GLN A 193 14.59 11.38 8.95
C GLN A 193 15.18 10.04 9.37
N THR A 194 16.39 10.06 9.94
CA THR A 194 17.06 8.85 10.41
C THR A 194 17.35 8.96 11.90
N ILE A 195 16.92 7.95 12.65
CA ILE A 195 17.22 7.81 14.08
C ILE A 195 18.08 6.58 14.26
N THR A 196 19.23 6.76 14.91
CA THR A 196 20.15 5.66 15.22
C THR A 196 20.10 5.35 16.71
N GLY A 197 20.08 4.08 17.04
CA GLY A 197 20.12 3.65 18.43
C GLY A 197 20.73 2.28 18.61
N THR A 198 20.98 1.96 19.87
CA THR A 198 21.46 0.66 20.30
C THR A 198 20.57 0.14 21.43
N THR A 199 20.38 -1.16 21.49
CA THR A 199 19.78 -1.88 22.62
C THR A 199 20.67 -3.06 23.01
N ALA A 200 20.29 -3.83 24.03
CA ALA A 200 21.06 -4.99 24.44
C ALA A 200 21.15 -6.05 23.30
N PRO A 201 22.34 -6.62 23.01
CA PRO A 201 22.51 -7.62 21.94
C PRO A 201 21.60 -8.85 22.03
N LYS A 202 21.08 -9.18 23.22
CA LYS A 202 20.09 -10.25 23.43
C LYS A 202 18.78 -10.06 22.66
N PHE A 203 18.50 -8.85 22.20
CA PHE A 203 17.32 -8.52 21.38
C PHE A 203 17.61 -8.56 19.88
N ALA A 204 18.73 -9.16 19.46
CA ALA A 204 19.02 -9.37 18.04
C ALA A 204 17.88 -10.12 17.34
N GLY A 205 17.45 -9.62 16.19
CA GLY A 205 16.31 -10.16 15.43
C GLY A 205 14.94 -9.63 15.87
N GLU A 206 14.85 -8.99 17.04
CA GLU A 206 13.64 -8.29 17.47
C GLU A 206 13.45 -6.97 16.72
N THR A 207 12.33 -6.30 16.98
CA THR A 207 11.94 -5.06 16.29
C THR A 207 12.14 -3.82 17.17
N ALA A 208 12.75 -2.79 16.60
CA ALA A 208 12.68 -1.43 17.12
C ALA A 208 11.61 -0.66 16.34
N TRP A 209 10.77 0.08 17.06
CA TRP A 209 9.65 0.83 16.53
C TRP A 209 9.83 2.32 16.78
N ALA A 210 9.33 3.14 15.85
CA ALA A 210 9.08 4.56 16.03
C ALA A 210 7.59 4.84 15.83
N PHE A 211 7.01 5.69 16.67
CA PHE A 211 5.63 6.15 16.56
C PHE A 211 5.58 7.68 16.67
N HIS A 212 4.89 8.32 15.75
CA HIS A 212 4.37 9.67 15.93
C HIS A 212 2.87 9.55 16.20
N ARG A 213 2.47 9.66 17.48
CA ARG A 213 1.12 9.32 17.94
C ARG A 213 0.05 10.23 17.34
N GLN A 214 0.37 11.51 17.15
CA GLN A 214 -0.55 12.55 16.68
C GLN A 214 -1.03 12.30 15.25
N SER A 215 -0.14 11.86 14.37
CA SER A 215 -0.49 11.50 12.99
C SER A 215 -0.65 9.98 12.81
N GLU A 216 -0.58 9.23 13.90
CA GLU A 216 -0.53 7.76 13.93
C GLU A 216 0.59 7.14 13.06
N GLN A 217 1.58 7.90 12.60
CA GLN A 217 2.59 7.34 11.72
C GLN A 217 3.55 6.44 12.51
N GLN A 218 3.97 5.33 11.90
CA GLN A 218 4.89 4.41 12.54
C GLN A 218 5.84 3.79 11.53
N GLU A 219 7.03 3.46 12.01
CA GLU A 219 8.04 2.72 11.27
C GLU A 219 8.74 1.72 12.17
N ALA A 220 9.34 0.72 11.53
CA ALA A 220 10.02 -0.34 12.25
C ALA A 220 11.26 -0.83 11.51
N THR A 221 12.23 -1.30 12.28
CA THR A 221 13.42 -1.97 11.77
C THR A 221 13.81 -3.15 12.65
N GLY A 222 14.56 -4.09 12.08
CA GLY A 222 15.17 -5.16 12.83
C GLY A 222 16.40 -4.69 13.63
N ILE A 223 16.57 -5.24 14.83
CA ILE A 223 17.74 -5.05 15.67
C ILE A 223 18.85 -6.01 15.21
N LYS A 224 20.06 -5.48 14.97
CA LYS A 224 21.23 -6.25 14.53
C LYS A 224 21.80 -7.10 15.67
N LYS A 225 22.69 -8.05 15.32
CA LYS A 225 23.39 -8.94 16.28
C LYS A 225 24.13 -8.19 17.40
N ASN A 226 24.64 -7.00 17.12
CA ASN A 226 25.33 -6.13 18.09
C ASN A 226 24.37 -5.19 18.84
N GLY A 227 23.05 -5.33 18.68
CA GLY A 227 22.05 -4.48 19.31
C GLY A 227 21.76 -3.16 18.58
N GLN A 228 22.50 -2.82 17.53
CA GLN A 228 22.27 -1.59 16.77
C GLN A 228 21.01 -1.67 15.92
N TYR A 229 20.35 -0.53 15.74
CA TYR A 229 19.25 -0.36 14.80
C TYR A 229 19.30 1.04 14.17
N VAL A 230 18.71 1.16 12.97
CA VAL A 230 18.58 2.42 12.23
C VAL A 230 17.15 2.51 11.74
N LEU A 231 16.40 3.47 12.28
CA LEU A 231 15.03 3.77 11.89
C LEU A 231 15.06 4.84 10.81
N ASN A 232 14.48 4.52 9.65
CA ASN A 232 14.25 5.49 8.59
C ASN A 232 12.77 5.88 8.66
N LEU A 233 12.49 7.15 8.92
CA LEU A 233 11.15 7.68 9.13
C LEU A 233 10.75 8.53 7.91
N PRO A 234 10.00 7.98 6.94
CA PRO A 234 9.39 8.76 5.87
C PRO A 234 8.05 9.30 6.37
N PHE A 235 8.08 10.10 7.43
CA PHE A 235 6.86 10.67 8.01
C PHE A 235 6.45 11.95 7.27
N TYR A 236 5.15 12.08 7.03
CA TYR A 236 4.51 13.28 6.51
C TYR A 236 4.18 14.24 7.64
N ASP A 237 4.28 15.55 7.39
CA ASP A 237 3.78 16.61 8.27
C ASP A 237 4.32 16.54 9.72
N VAL A 238 5.58 16.13 9.89
CA VAL A 238 6.32 16.18 11.16
C VAL A 238 7.42 17.24 11.12
N THR A 239 7.69 17.86 12.27
CA THR A 239 8.73 18.89 12.45
C THR A 239 9.78 18.42 13.46
N ALA A 240 10.84 19.21 13.65
CA ALA A 240 11.87 18.92 14.67
C ALA A 240 11.30 18.87 16.10
N ASP A 241 10.17 19.52 16.34
CA ASP A 241 9.49 19.57 17.65
C ASP A 241 8.46 18.45 17.83
N SER A 242 8.14 17.70 16.77
CA SER A 242 7.23 16.55 16.85
C SER A 242 7.80 15.49 17.78
N MET A 243 6.99 15.04 18.75
CA MET A 243 7.38 14.00 19.71
C MET A 243 7.29 12.62 19.07
N ILE A 244 8.39 11.87 19.12
CA ILE A 244 8.49 10.52 18.58
C ILE A 244 8.76 9.54 19.71
N GLU A 245 7.90 8.54 19.85
CA GLU A 245 8.11 7.42 20.76
C GLU A 245 8.95 6.35 20.05
N ILE A 246 10.12 6.03 20.61
CA ILE A 246 10.95 4.90 20.20
C ILE A 246 10.76 3.76 21.20
N LYS A 247 10.36 2.60 20.69
CA LYS A 247 10.11 1.41 21.50
C LYS A 247 10.96 0.24 21.02
N THR A 248 11.72 -0.33 21.94
CA THR A 248 12.44 -1.59 21.77
C THR A 248 11.99 -2.58 22.84
N PRO A 249 12.38 -3.86 22.78
CA PRO A 249 12.14 -4.78 23.90
C PRO A 249 12.85 -4.38 25.20
N GLY A 250 13.88 -3.54 25.13
CA GLY A 250 14.68 -3.13 26.28
C GLY A 250 14.29 -1.80 26.92
N TYR A 251 13.62 -0.92 26.17
CA TYR A 251 13.25 0.42 26.64
C TYR A 251 12.18 1.06 25.76
N THR A 252 11.55 2.10 26.32
CA THR A 252 10.76 3.09 25.59
C THR A 252 11.30 4.48 25.93
N ILE A 253 11.52 5.32 24.92
CA ILE A 253 11.86 6.75 25.07
C ILE A 253 10.91 7.55 24.20
N GLU A 254 10.47 8.71 24.66
CA GLU A 254 9.72 9.68 23.87
C GLU A 254 10.45 11.01 23.92
N GLU A 255 10.77 11.56 22.76
CA GLU A 255 11.52 12.82 22.65
C GLU A 255 11.28 13.48 21.28
N SER A 256 11.64 14.76 21.15
CA SER A 256 11.50 15.47 19.89
C SER A 256 12.33 14.86 18.76
N LEU A 257 11.78 14.88 17.55
CA LEU A 257 12.43 14.37 16.35
C LEU A 257 13.82 15.01 16.13
N GLY A 258 13.96 16.31 16.40
CA GLY A 258 15.22 17.02 16.26
C GLY A 258 16.32 16.51 17.19
N LYS A 259 15.98 16.16 18.44
CA LYS A 259 16.95 15.55 19.38
C LYS A 259 17.29 14.12 18.99
N LEU A 260 16.29 13.32 18.59
CA LEU A 260 16.49 11.91 18.21
C LEU A 260 17.31 11.75 16.93
N THR A 261 17.25 12.72 16.02
CA THR A 261 18.02 12.71 14.76
C THR A 261 19.42 13.30 14.91
N SER A 262 19.65 14.13 15.94
CA SER A 262 20.95 14.74 16.24
C SER A 262 21.80 13.96 17.24
N THR A 263 21.28 12.88 17.83
CA THR A 263 21.96 12.07 18.84
C THR A 263 21.82 10.57 18.56
N THR A 264 22.54 9.74 19.31
CA THR A 264 22.35 8.28 19.29
C THR A 264 21.67 7.83 20.58
N ILE A 265 20.68 6.96 20.45
CA ILE A 265 20.02 6.35 21.63
C ILE A 265 20.92 5.25 22.19
N THR A 266 21.29 5.38 23.47
CA THR A 266 22.13 4.43 24.20
C THR A 266 21.38 3.13 24.52
N PRO A 267 22.09 2.04 24.91
CA PRO A 267 21.46 0.79 25.31
C PRO A 267 20.44 0.89 26.45
N SER A 268 20.54 1.93 27.30
CA SER A 268 19.61 2.20 28.41
C SER A 268 18.40 3.06 28.00
N GLY A 269 18.27 3.43 26.72
CA GLY A 269 17.17 4.27 26.25
C GLY A 269 17.33 5.74 26.62
N THR A 270 18.56 6.22 26.78
CA THR A 270 18.87 7.65 26.96
C THR A 270 19.56 8.19 25.71
N LEU A 271 19.52 9.51 25.50
CA LEU A 271 20.29 10.12 24.40
C LEU A 271 21.76 10.24 24.81
N SER A 272 22.67 9.95 23.87
CA SER A 272 24.10 10.24 24.05
C SER A 272 24.26 11.74 24.30
N GLN A 273 24.95 12.13 25.38
CA GLN A 273 25.33 13.52 25.53
C GLN A 273 26.33 13.86 24.41
N ASN A 274 26.11 14.99 23.74
CA ASN A 274 27.11 15.53 22.84
C ASN A 274 28.28 15.99 23.73
N ASP A 275 29.40 15.28 23.69
CA ASP A 275 30.67 15.86 24.10
C ASP A 275 30.98 16.98 23.10
N GLN A 276 30.58 18.21 23.44
CA GLN A 276 31.12 19.43 22.84
C GLN A 276 32.43 19.81 23.52
#